data_AF-A0A653BXT1-F1
#
_entry.id   AF-A0A653BXT1-F1
#
_cell.length_a   1.000
_cell.length_b   1.000
_cell.length_c   1.000
_cell.angle_alpha   90.00
_cell.angle_beta   90.00
_cell.angle_gamma   90.00
#
_symmetry.space_group_name_H-M   'P 1'
#
loop_
_entity.id
_entity.type
_entity.pdbx_description
1 polymer ?
#
loop_
_entity_poly.entity_id
_entity_poly.type
_entity_poly.pdbx_seq_one_letter_code
_entity_poly.pdbx_strand_id
1 'polypeptide(L)'
;MYAAQQGDLRAVKRTLAKQPSLVFLTDRSGKTALHYCTSSTSGVRAAQAADLLVMAAPELIEGRDDDGFTPLHLAVIAGNMQLVTFLLAN
;
A
#
# COMPACT_ATOMS: atom_id res chain seq x y z
N MET A 1 4.08 -1.23 7.27
CA MET A 1 3.88 0.13 6.72
C MET A 1 5.18 0.76 6.24
N TYR A 2 6.19 0.99 7.10
CA TYR A 2 7.48 1.59 6.67
C TYR A 2 8.15 0.93 5.45
N ALA A 3 8.23 -0.39 5.41
CA ALA A 3 8.81 -1.11 4.26
C ALA A 3 8.02 -0.87 2.96
N ALA A 4 6.69 -0.76 3.04
CA ALA A 4 5.84 -0.46 1.90
C ALA A 4 6.03 0.99 1.43
N GLN A 5 6.09 1.93 2.38
CA GLN A 5 6.35 3.35 2.10
C GLN A 5 7.69 3.58 1.41
N GLN A 6 8.73 2.85 1.80
CA GLN A 6 10.06 2.97 1.19
C GLN A 6 10.17 2.19 -0.14
N GLY A 7 9.20 1.34 -0.47
CA GLY A 7 9.31 0.41 -1.60
C GLY A 7 10.35 -0.70 -1.37
N ASP A 8 10.65 -1.07 -0.11
CA ASP A 8 11.53 -2.19 0.20
C ASP A 8 10.79 -3.53 0.05
N LEU A 9 10.75 -3.99 -1.20
CA LEU A 9 10.09 -5.25 -1.58
C LEU A 9 10.62 -6.45 -0.82
N ARG A 10 11.92 -6.46 -0.46
CA ARG A 10 12.53 -7.58 0.27
C ARG A 10 12.01 -7.62 1.69
N ALA A 11 11.91 -6.47 2.35
CA ALA A 11 11.34 -6.39 3.69
C ALA A 11 9.83 -6.70 3.68
N VAL A 12 9.07 -6.23 2.68
CA VAL A 12 7.64 -6.56 2.53
C VAL A 12 7.44 -8.08 2.40
N LYS A 13 8.12 -8.72 1.43
CA LYS A 13 8.03 -10.18 1.23
C LYS A 13 8.42 -10.97 2.47
N ARG A 14 9.54 -10.60 3.12
CA ARG A 14 10.02 -11.31 4.31
C ARG A 14 9.05 -11.18 5.47
N THR A 15 8.44 -10.00 5.65
CA THR A 15 7.48 -9.75 6.73
C THR A 15 6.20 -10.55 6.51
N LEU A 16 5.65 -10.51 5.30
CA LEU A 16 4.46 -11.29 4.94
C LEU A 16 4.69 -12.80 5.02
N ALA A 17 5.87 -13.28 4.62
CA ALA A 17 6.22 -14.70 4.73
C ALA A 17 6.31 -15.18 6.19
N LYS A 18 6.78 -14.32 7.10
CA LYS A 18 6.85 -14.65 8.53
C LYS A 18 5.49 -14.58 9.21
N GLN A 19 4.68 -13.58 8.86
CA GLN A 19 3.38 -13.37 9.47
C GLN A 19 2.42 -12.69 8.46
N PRO A 20 1.64 -13.50 7.72
CA PRO A 20 0.74 -12.99 6.69
C PRO A 20 -0.34 -12.04 7.22
N SER A 21 -0.81 -12.27 8.46
CA SER A 21 -1.85 -11.44 9.09
C SER A 21 -1.46 -9.98 9.29
N LEU A 22 -0.16 -9.63 9.23
CA LEU A 22 0.30 -8.24 9.33
C LEU A 22 -0.20 -7.35 8.18
N VAL A 23 -0.64 -7.95 7.07
CA VAL A 23 -1.16 -7.22 5.90
C VAL A 23 -2.42 -6.41 6.23
N PHE A 24 -3.22 -6.90 7.19
CA PHE A 24 -4.47 -6.28 7.65
C PHE A 24 -4.31 -5.26 8.76
N LEU A 25 -3.09 -5.09 9.30
CA LEU A 25 -2.88 -4.13 10.38
C LEU A 25 -3.08 -2.70 9.88
N THR A 26 -3.76 -1.93 10.70
CA THR A 26 -3.93 -0.49 10.56
C THR A 26 -3.08 0.23 11.61
N ASP A 27 -2.68 1.45 11.29
CA ASP A 27 -2.09 2.35 12.28
C ASP A 27 -3.18 3.07 13.10
N ARG A 28 -2.78 4.09 13.86
CA ARG A 28 -3.68 4.88 14.71
C ARG A 28 -4.69 5.75 13.93
N SER A 29 -4.54 5.85 12.62
CA SER A 29 -5.43 6.60 11.72
C SER A 29 -6.24 5.67 10.81
N GLY A 30 -6.26 4.36 11.07
CA GLY A 30 -6.94 3.39 10.22
C GLY A 30 -6.18 3.06 8.93
N LYS A 31 -4.99 3.62 8.70
CA LYS A 31 -4.24 3.40 7.45
C LYS A 31 -3.55 2.04 7.45
N THR A 32 -3.83 1.26 6.43
CA THR A 32 -3.15 -0.02 6.13
C THR A 32 -1.79 0.21 5.47
N ALA A 33 -1.00 -0.86 5.30
CA ALA A 33 0.27 -0.77 4.57
C ALA A 33 0.11 -0.23 3.12
N LEU A 34 -1.04 -0.46 2.48
CA LEU A 34 -1.31 -0.04 1.09
C LEU A 34 -1.49 1.49 0.98
N HIS A 35 -2.08 2.14 1.99
CA HIS A 35 -2.19 3.61 2.07
C HIS A 35 -0.82 4.30 2.02
N TYR A 36 0.20 3.62 2.54
CA TYR A 36 1.56 4.14 2.62
C TYR A 36 2.39 3.93 1.34
N CYS A 37 1.91 3.16 0.36
CA CYS A 37 2.60 2.99 -0.93
C CYS A 37 2.59 4.25 -1.81
N THR A 38 2.03 5.35 -1.32
CA THR A 38 1.77 6.59 -2.08
C THR A 38 2.99 7.48 -2.24
N SER A 39 4.08 7.22 -1.50
CA SER A 39 5.29 8.04 -1.54
C SER A 39 5.91 8.10 -2.93
N SER A 40 5.95 9.30 -3.52
CA SER A 40 6.52 9.56 -4.85
C SER A 40 8.04 9.35 -4.91
N THR A 41 8.73 9.42 -3.76
CA THR A 41 10.18 9.22 -3.65
C THR A 41 10.64 7.80 -3.96
N SER A 42 9.73 6.82 -3.89
CA SER A 42 10.03 5.40 -4.14
C SER A 42 9.89 5.00 -5.62
N GLY A 43 9.32 5.89 -6.45
CA GLY A 43 9.07 5.63 -7.87
C GLY A 43 8.36 4.29 -8.11
N VAL A 44 8.83 3.53 -9.10
CA VAL A 44 8.27 2.23 -9.52
C VAL A 44 8.17 1.22 -8.37
N ARG A 45 9.01 1.35 -7.34
CA ARG A 45 9.03 0.38 -6.22
C ARG A 45 7.81 0.50 -5.32
N ALA A 46 7.17 1.66 -5.26
CA ALA A 46 5.93 1.85 -4.49
C ALA A 46 4.78 1.04 -5.09
N ALA A 47 4.63 1.07 -6.42
CA ALA A 47 3.64 0.27 -7.14
C ALA A 47 3.92 -1.24 -6.99
N GLN A 48 5.19 -1.66 -7.05
CA GLN A 48 5.56 -3.07 -6.81
C GLN A 48 5.29 -3.52 -5.37
N ALA A 49 5.43 -2.63 -4.38
CA ALA A 49 5.07 -2.93 -3.00
C ALA A 49 3.55 -3.04 -2.85
N ALA A 50 2.78 -2.16 -3.50
CA ALA A 50 1.33 -2.24 -3.57
C ALA A 50 0.87 -3.57 -4.18
N ASP A 51 1.49 -4.01 -5.28
CA ASP A 51 1.23 -5.29 -5.94
C ASP A 51 1.36 -6.48 -4.98
N LEU A 52 2.45 -6.53 -4.22
CA LEU A 52 2.66 -7.59 -3.22
C LEU A 52 1.60 -7.57 -2.10
N LEU A 53 1.13 -6.40 -1.71
CA LEU A 53 0.11 -6.26 -0.66
C LEU A 53 -1.27 -6.66 -1.20
N VAL A 54 -1.63 -6.22 -2.41
CA VAL A 54 -2.88 -6.58 -3.08
C VAL A 54 -2.95 -8.08 -3.38
N MET A 55 -1.85 -8.68 -3.85
CA MET A 55 -1.79 -10.14 -4.04
C MET A 55 -2.01 -10.93 -2.74
N ALA A 56 -1.60 -10.37 -1.61
CA ALA A 56 -1.80 -11.00 -0.30
C ALA A 56 -3.19 -10.75 0.28
N ALA A 57 -3.80 -9.59 0.00
CA ALA A 57 -5.11 -9.18 0.47
C ALA A 57 -5.75 -8.16 -0.50
N PRO A 58 -6.50 -8.62 -1.51
CA PRO A 58 -7.13 -7.75 -2.51
C PRO A 58 -8.12 -6.74 -1.92
N GLU A 59 -8.79 -7.09 -0.82
CA GLU A 59 -9.76 -6.25 -0.11
C GLU A 59 -9.17 -4.95 0.43
N LEU A 60 -7.84 -4.83 0.51
CA LEU A 60 -7.17 -3.60 0.97
C LEU A 60 -7.33 -2.43 0.00
N ILE A 61 -7.63 -2.67 -1.28
CA ILE A 61 -7.81 -1.62 -2.30
C ILE A 61 -8.95 -0.68 -1.91
N GLU A 62 -10.03 -1.23 -1.38
CA GLU A 62 -11.22 -0.49 -0.93
C GLU A 62 -11.19 -0.16 0.56
N GLY A 63 -10.12 -0.54 1.26
CA GLY A 63 -9.93 -0.26 2.68
C GLY A 63 -9.90 1.24 2.93
N ARG A 64 -10.77 1.72 3.81
CA ARG A 64 -10.83 3.15 4.19
C ARG A 64 -10.10 3.37 5.50
N ASP A 65 -9.34 4.46 5.56
CA ASP A 65 -8.82 4.99 6.81
C ASP A 65 -9.91 5.75 7.59
N ASP A 66 -9.56 6.29 8.75
CA ASP A 66 -10.52 6.95 9.65
C ASP A 66 -11.12 8.24 9.05
N ASP A 67 -10.44 8.85 8.08
CA ASP A 67 -10.91 10.02 7.32
C ASP A 67 -11.79 9.60 6.12
N GLY A 68 -11.96 8.30 5.89
CA GLY A 68 -12.69 7.74 4.76
C GLY A 68 -11.87 7.66 3.47
N PHE A 69 -10.56 7.93 3.52
CA PHE A 69 -9.70 7.84 2.35
C PHE A 69 -9.33 6.39 2.05
N THR A 70 -9.29 6.04 0.77
CA THR A 70 -8.76 4.78 0.27
C THR A 70 -7.32 5.00 -0.17
N PRO A 71 -6.53 3.93 -0.42
CA PRO A 71 -5.23 4.05 -1.03
C PRO A 71 -5.24 4.85 -2.35
N LEU A 72 -6.32 4.75 -3.13
CA LEU A 72 -6.48 5.51 -4.37
C LEU A 72 -6.59 7.02 -4.12
N HIS A 73 -7.37 7.45 -3.12
CA HIS A 73 -7.46 8.87 -2.75
C HIS A 73 -6.07 9.43 -2.42
N LEU A 74 -5.32 8.72 -1.59
CA LEU A 74 -3.97 9.14 -1.21
C LEU A 74 -2.99 9.10 -2.39
N ALA A 75 -3.13 8.15 -3.31
CA ALA A 75 -2.30 8.08 -4.53
C ALA A 75 -2.51 9.30 -5.44
N VAL A 76 -3.77 9.74 -5.59
CA VAL A 76 -4.13 10.94 -6.35
C VAL A 76 -3.59 12.20 -5.66
N ILE A 77 -3.77 12.33 -4.34
CA ILE A 77 -3.25 13.47 -3.55
C ILE A 77 -1.73 13.56 -3.66
N ALA A 78 -1.03 12.42 -3.65
CA ALA A 78 0.42 12.36 -3.80
C ALA A 78 0.92 12.59 -5.24
N GLY A 79 0.02 12.64 -6.23
CA GLY A 79 0.38 12.72 -7.65
C GLY A 79 1.10 11.47 -8.18
N ASN A 80 0.96 10.33 -7.50
CA ASN A 80 1.63 9.09 -7.86
C ASN A 80 0.84 8.35 -8.95
N MET A 81 0.97 8.83 -10.20
CA MET A 81 0.23 8.30 -11.34
C MET A 81 0.48 6.81 -11.60
N GLN A 82 1.65 6.28 -11.24
CA GLN A 82 1.94 4.85 -11.38
C GLN A 82 1.07 4.02 -10.43
N LEU A 83 0.97 4.44 -9.16
CA LEU A 83 0.10 3.78 -8.19
C LEU A 83 -1.38 3.97 -8.52
N VAL A 84 -1.78 5.14 -9.02
CA VAL A 84 -3.15 5.38 -9.49
C VAL A 84 -3.52 4.39 -10.60
N THR A 85 -2.69 4.27 -11.64
CA THR A 85 -2.95 3.32 -12.74
C THR A 85 -2.97 1.88 -12.22
N PHE A 86 -2.09 1.52 -11.30
CA PHE A 86 -2.09 0.19 -10.69
C PHE A 86 -3.39 -0.10 -9.93
N LEU A 87 -3.83 0.83 -9.07
CA LEU A 87 -5.04 0.67 -8.27
C LEU A 87 -6.33 0.73 -9.10
N LEU A 88 -6.33 1.41 -10.25
CA LEU A 88 -7.46 1.40 -11.19
C LEU A 88 -7.53 0.14 -12.05
N ALA A 89 -6.44 -0.60 -12.17
CA ALA A 89 -6.35 -1.83 -12.97
C ALA A 89 -6.65 -3.11 -12.18
N ASN A 90 -6.83 -3.01 -10.86
CA ASN A 90 -7.14 -4.10 -9.94
C ASN A 90 -8.49 -3.84 -9.26
#